data_AF-A0A094BBB7-F1
#
_entry.id   AF-A0A094BBB7-F1
#
_cell.length_a   1.000
_cell.length_b   1.000
_cell.length_c   1.000
_cell.angle_alpha   90.00
_cell.angle_beta   90.00
_cell.angle_gamma   90.00
#
_symmetry.space_group_name_H-M   'P 1'
#
loop_
_entity.id
_entity.type
_entity.pdbx_description
1 polymer ?
#
loop_
_entity_poly.entity_id
_entity_poly.type
_entity_poly.pdbx_seq_one_letter_code
_entity_poly.pdbx_strand_id
1 'polypeptide(L)'
;SSPPDINTLQKANSVLSTAINQGVLNTPTKRYIHKLADETERLNTRNILQQRETDNLRSIIQKRRVQNKGKRAVLKGQFHISTEELRSQVVEAEAATATASQRPRTTPRLIEEATIEEINEESEEELYDSDLDELAL
;
A
#
# COMPACT_ATOMS: atom_id res chain seq x y z
N SER A 1 13.83 -16.24 9.82
CA SER A 1 13.59 -15.97 11.24
C SER A 1 12.12 -15.69 11.47
N SER A 2 11.54 -16.25 12.53
CA SER A 2 10.17 -15.93 12.94
C SER A 2 10.12 -14.54 13.60
N PRO A 3 8.98 -13.83 13.55
CA PRO A 3 8.84 -12.54 14.22
C PRO A 3 9.07 -12.67 15.73
N PRO A 4 9.72 -11.70 16.38
CA PRO A 4 9.83 -11.67 17.84
C PRO A 4 8.44 -11.55 18.48
N ASP A 5 8.25 -12.22 19.62
CA ASP A 5 7.01 -12.13 20.40
C ASP A 5 6.76 -10.67 20.85
N ILE A 6 5.48 -10.25 20.87
CA ILE A 6 5.07 -8.88 21.20
C ILE A 6 5.55 -8.51 22.61
N ASN A 7 5.46 -9.45 23.57
CA ASN A 7 5.93 -9.21 24.94
C ASN A 7 7.44 -9.02 25.00
N THR A 8 8.19 -9.77 24.19
CA THR A 8 9.65 -9.65 24.10
C THR A 8 10.05 -8.29 23.53
N LEU A 9 9.36 -7.84 22.47
CA LEU A 9 9.62 -6.54 21.85
C LEU A 9 9.30 -5.38 22.81
N GLN A 10 8.16 -5.45 23.50
CA GLN A 10 7.77 -4.42 24.48
C GLN A 10 8.78 -4.32 25.63
N LYS A 11 9.22 -5.46 26.18
CA LYS A 11 10.26 -5.50 27.22
C LYS A 11 11.58 -4.90 26.73
N ALA A 12 12.02 -5.27 25.53
CA ALA A 12 13.26 -4.74 24.95
C ALA A 12 13.18 -3.22 24.75
N ASN A 13 12.06 -2.72 24.21
CA ASN A 13 11.84 -1.29 24.02
C ASN A 13 11.81 -0.53 25.35
N SER A 14 11.19 -1.09 26.40
CA SER A 14 11.21 -0.47 27.73
C SER A 14 12.62 -0.33 28.28
N VAL A 15 13.44 -1.40 28.20
CA VAL A 15 14.82 -1.38 28.68
C VAL A 15 15.65 -0.35 27.91
N LEU A 16 15.51 -0.31 26.58
CA LEU A 16 16.22 0.64 25.73
C LEU A 16 15.84 2.09 26.07
N SER A 17 14.55 2.38 26.21
CA SER A 17 14.06 3.71 26.59
C SER A 17 14.60 4.14 27.95
N THR A 18 14.64 3.24 28.94
CA THR A 18 15.25 3.50 30.25
C THR A 18 16.73 3.83 30.13
N ALA A 19 17.50 3.06 29.34
CA ALA A 19 18.94 3.30 29.14
C ALA A 19 19.24 4.63 28.44
N ILE A 20 18.40 5.02 27.47
CA ILE A 20 18.50 6.31 26.76
C ILE A 20 18.23 7.49 27.70
N ASN A 21 17.27 7.35 28.61
CA ASN A 21 16.88 8.41 29.55
C ASN A 21 17.84 8.52 30.74
N GLN A 22 18.44 7.41 31.17
CA GLN A 22 19.40 7.37 32.27
C GLN A 22 20.79 7.89 31.88
N GLY A 23 21.03 8.23 30.61
CA GLY A 23 22.33 8.75 30.15
C GLY A 23 23.45 7.71 30.13
N VAL A 24 23.10 6.40 30.15
CA VAL A 24 24.07 5.29 30.11
C VAL A 24 24.79 5.22 28.75
N LEU A 25 24.14 5.73 27.70
CA LEU A 25 24.65 5.75 26.34
C LEU A 25 25.27 7.10 26.00
N ASN A 26 26.39 7.09 25.28
CA ASN A 26 26.99 8.32 24.78
C ASN A 26 26.13 8.97 23.66
N THR A 27 26.37 10.26 23.41
CA THR A 27 25.59 11.05 22.45
C THR A 27 25.59 10.49 21.02
N PRO A 28 26.73 10.02 20.45
CA PRO A 28 26.72 9.41 19.13
C PRO A 28 25.86 8.14 19.04
N THR A 29 25.94 7.25 20.04
CA THR A 29 25.15 6.02 20.08
C THR A 29 23.66 6.34 20.18
N LYS A 30 23.26 7.31 21.03
CA LYS A 30 21.86 7.74 21.13
C LYS A 30 21.34 8.28 19.78
N ARG A 31 22.10 9.14 19.11
CA ARG A 31 21.74 9.69 17.80
C ARG A 31 21.56 8.60 16.76
N TYR A 32 22.45 7.60 16.76
CA TYR A 32 22.36 6.48 15.84
C TYR A 32 21.13 5.61 16.11
N ILE A 33 20.75 5.38 17.37
CA ILE A 33 19.54 4.64 17.73
C ILE A 33 18.28 5.35 17.19
N HIS A 34 18.17 6.67 17.35
CA HIS A 34 17.05 7.43 16.80
C HIS A 34 17.01 7.34 15.27
N LYS A 35 18.15 7.53 14.60
CA LYS A 35 18.23 7.39 13.13
C LYS A 35 17.82 6.00 12.65
N LEU A 36 18.19 4.95 13.39
CA LEU A 36 17.74 3.58 13.08
C LEU A 36 16.24 3.44 13.26
N ALA A 37 15.66 3.98 14.34
CA ALA A 37 14.21 3.96 14.55
C ALA A 37 13.48 4.64 13.38
N ASP A 38 13.89 5.85 13.00
CA ASP A 38 13.31 6.61 11.89
C ASP A 38 13.38 5.86 10.56
N GLU A 39 14.54 5.29 10.23
CA GLU A 39 14.70 4.52 8.99
C GLU A 39 13.89 3.22 9.01
N THR A 40 13.77 2.55 10.17
CA THR A 40 12.91 1.35 10.29
C THR A 40 11.43 1.68 10.12
N GLU A 41 10.96 2.80 10.66
CA GLU A 41 9.58 3.25 10.49
C GLU A 41 9.29 3.63 9.04
N ARG A 42 10.20 4.37 8.41
CA ARG A 42 10.14 4.73 6.99
C ARG A 42 10.13 3.49 6.09
N LEU A 43 10.99 2.51 6.37
CA LEU A 43 11.03 1.24 5.62
C LEU A 43 9.75 0.43 5.81
N ASN A 44 9.25 0.33 7.04
CA ASN A 44 8.01 -0.38 7.36
C ASN A 44 6.82 0.25 6.63
N THR A 45 6.72 1.58 6.65
CA THR A 45 5.66 2.31 5.94
C THR A 45 5.71 2.05 4.44
N ARG A 46 6.89 2.14 3.82
CA ARG A 46 7.06 1.79 2.40
C ARG A 46 6.67 0.34 2.10
N ASN A 47 7.05 -0.59 2.97
CA ASN A 47 6.72 -2.00 2.82
C ASN A 47 5.21 -2.23 2.87
N ILE A 48 4.51 -1.62 3.83
CA ILE A 48 3.04 -1.71 3.96
C ILE A 48 2.35 -1.14 2.73
N LEU A 49 2.78 0.03 2.25
CA LEU A 49 2.22 0.65 1.04
C LEU A 49 2.42 -0.26 -0.18
N GLN A 50 3.64 -0.74 -0.38
CA GLN A 50 3.96 -1.65 -1.49
C GLN A 50 3.15 -2.95 -1.40
N GLN A 51 3.01 -3.55 -0.21
CA GLN A 51 2.20 -4.74 -0.01
C GLN A 51 0.74 -4.48 -0.44
N ARG A 52 0.15 -3.36 0.01
CA ARG A 52 -1.21 -2.96 -0.38
C ARG A 52 -1.36 -2.78 -1.89
N GLU A 53 -0.39 -2.14 -2.54
CA GLU A 53 -0.38 -1.99 -4.01
C GLU A 53 -0.32 -3.35 -4.70
N THR A 54 0.57 -4.25 -4.26
CA THR A 54 0.68 -5.59 -4.85
C THR A 54 -0.60 -6.40 -4.66
N ASP A 55 -1.25 -6.30 -3.50
CA ASP A 55 -2.49 -7.01 -3.23
C ASP A 55 -3.66 -6.45 -4.03
N ASN A 56 -3.71 -5.13 -4.24
CA ASN A 56 -4.66 -4.49 -5.14
C ASN A 56 -4.46 -4.96 -6.60
N LEU A 57 -3.23 -4.92 -7.10
CA LEU A 57 -2.91 -5.39 -8.45
C LEU A 57 -3.24 -6.87 -8.63
N ARG A 58 -2.90 -7.72 -7.66
CA ARG A 58 -3.28 -9.14 -7.67
C ARG A 58 -4.79 -9.32 -7.69
N SER A 59 -5.54 -8.56 -6.89
CA SER A 59 -7.02 -8.58 -6.88
C SER A 59 -7.60 -8.21 -8.23
N ILE A 60 -7.10 -7.14 -8.87
CA ILE A 60 -7.53 -6.72 -10.21
C ILE A 60 -7.22 -7.81 -11.24
N ILE A 61 -6.00 -8.35 -11.24
CA ILE A 61 -5.58 -9.40 -12.17
C ILE A 61 -6.43 -10.66 -11.98
N GLN A 62 -6.69 -11.06 -10.74
CA GLN A 62 -7.54 -12.22 -10.44
C GLN A 62 -8.96 -11.98 -10.96
N LYS A 63 -9.55 -10.81 -10.71
CA LYS A 63 -10.88 -10.45 -11.24
C LYS A 63 -10.92 -10.45 -12.77
N ARG A 64 -9.85 -10.02 -13.45
CA ARG A 64 -9.74 -10.05 -14.92
C ARG A 64 -9.54 -11.47 -15.46
N ARG A 65 -8.74 -12.29 -14.76
CA ARG A 65 -8.41 -13.66 -15.16
C ARG A 65 -9.59 -14.60 -15.01
N VAL A 66 -10.41 -14.41 -13.97
CA VAL A 66 -11.67 -15.12 -13.84
C VAL A 66 -12.66 -14.51 -14.84
N GLN A 67 -12.75 -15.12 -16.02
CA GLN A 67 -13.75 -14.77 -17.02
C GLN A 67 -15.15 -15.16 -16.51
N ASN A 68 -15.75 -14.27 -15.71
CA ASN A 68 -17.09 -14.42 -15.11
C ASN A 68 -18.23 -13.99 -16.04
N LYS A 69 -17.93 -13.61 -17.29
CA LYS A 69 -18.95 -13.12 -18.24
C LYS A 69 -18.80 -13.80 -19.60
N GLY A 70 -19.93 -13.92 -20.30
CA GLY A 70 -19.99 -14.44 -21.67
C GLY A 70 -19.80 -15.96 -21.76
N LYS A 71 -19.58 -16.42 -22.99
CA LYS A 71 -19.57 -17.85 -23.38
C LYS A 71 -18.66 -18.71 -22.48
N ARG A 72 -17.45 -18.21 -22.15
CA ARG A 72 -16.47 -18.96 -21.36
C ARG A 72 -16.81 -19.09 -19.87
N ALA A 73 -17.64 -18.20 -19.32
CA ALA A 73 -18.13 -18.33 -17.95
C ALA A 73 -19.20 -19.42 -17.84
N VAL A 74 -20.13 -19.44 -18.81
CA VAL A 74 -21.20 -20.41 -18.91
C VAL A 74 -20.64 -21.81 -19.10
N LEU A 75 -19.73 -21.98 -20.06
CA LEU A 75 -19.17 -23.31 -20.39
C LEU A 75 -18.18 -23.87 -19.36
N LYS A 76 -17.78 -23.09 -18.36
CA LYS A 76 -16.73 -23.53 -17.41
C LYS A 76 -17.34 -24.36 -16.29
N GLY A 77 -16.96 -25.64 -16.21
CA GLY A 77 -17.31 -26.52 -15.09
C GLY A 77 -18.72 -27.11 -15.14
N GLN A 78 -19.45 -26.90 -16.24
CA GLN A 78 -20.71 -27.58 -16.50
C GLN A 78 -20.48 -28.86 -17.30
N PHE A 79 -21.16 -29.93 -16.89
CA PHE A 79 -21.28 -31.16 -17.66
C PHE A 79 -22.58 -31.09 -18.45
N HIS A 80 -22.48 -31.00 -19.78
CA HIS A 80 -23.65 -30.92 -20.65
C HIS A 80 -23.91 -32.28 -21.30
N ILE A 81 -25.15 -32.72 -21.25
CA ILE A 81 -25.56 -34.03 -21.76
C ILE A 81 -25.98 -33.93 -23.23
N SER A 82 -26.43 -32.75 -23.69
CA SER A 82 -26.87 -32.50 -25.07
C SER A 82 -26.21 -31.27 -25.70
N THR A 83 -26.02 -31.32 -27.03
CA THR A 83 -25.45 -30.23 -27.83
C THR A 83 -26.43 -29.08 -28.06
N GLU A 84 -27.74 -29.33 -27.99
CA GLU A 84 -28.77 -28.29 -28.12
C GLU A 84 -28.81 -27.37 -26.89
N GLU A 85 -28.69 -27.97 -25.71
CA GLU A 85 -28.60 -27.26 -24.43
C GLU A 85 -27.42 -26.28 -24.41
N LEU A 86 -26.25 -26.76 -24.87
CA LEU A 86 -25.04 -25.95 -25.05
C LEU A 86 -25.27 -24.75 -25.98
N ARG A 87 -25.89 -24.97 -27.14
CA ARG A 87 -26.13 -23.92 -28.14
C ARG A 87 -27.04 -22.83 -27.59
N SER A 88 -28.11 -23.21 -26.89
CA SER A 88 -29.06 -22.26 -26.30
C SER A 88 -28.36 -21.33 -25.30
N GLN A 89 -27.58 -21.89 -24.37
CA GLN A 89 -26.89 -21.10 -23.36
C GLN A 89 -25.80 -20.18 -23.95
N VAL A 90 -25.11 -20.62 -25.00
CA VAL A 90 -24.11 -19.80 -25.71
C VAL A 90 -24.75 -18.62 -26.42
N VAL A 91 -25.90 -18.81 -27.07
CA VAL A 91 -26.64 -17.74 -27.75
C VAL A 91 -27.15 -16.70 -26.76
N GLU A 92 -27.69 -17.14 -25.62
CA GLU A 92 -28.15 -16.25 -24.56
C GLU A 92 -26.98 -15.43 -23.97
N ALA A 93 -25.85 -16.10 -23.68
CA ALA A 93 -24.66 -15.43 -23.17
C ALA A 93 -24.08 -14.41 -24.18
N GLU A 94 -24.15 -14.71 -25.47
CA GLU A 94 -23.73 -13.80 -26.55
C GLU A 94 -24.61 -12.56 -26.60
N ALA A 95 -25.95 -12.73 -26.61
CA ALA A 95 -26.89 -11.62 -26.62
C ALA A 95 -26.74 -10.72 -25.37
N ALA A 96 -26.54 -11.31 -24.19
CA ALA A 96 -26.32 -10.59 -22.94
C ALA A 96 -25.01 -9.77 -22.96
N THR A 97 -23.94 -10.29 -23.56
CA THR A 97 -22.68 -9.53 -23.69
C THR A 97 -22.71 -8.47 -24.78
N ALA A 98 -23.41 -8.72 -25.90
CA ALA A 98 -23.56 -7.76 -26.99
C ALA A 98 -24.31 -6.50 -26.54
N THR A 99 -25.40 -6.68 -25.80
CA THR A 99 -26.20 -5.57 -25.23
C THR A 99 -25.43 -4.78 -24.16
N ALA A 100 -24.60 -5.45 -23.35
CA ALA A 100 -23.74 -4.79 -22.37
C ALA A 100 -22.62 -3.94 -23.02
N SER A 101 -22.11 -4.35 -24.18
CA SER A 101 -21.07 -3.62 -24.92
C SER A 101 -21.57 -2.34 -25.58
N GLN A 102 -22.87 -2.21 -25.82
CA GLN A 102 -23.49 -1.04 -26.45
C GLN A 102 -23.82 0.09 -25.45
N ARG A 103 -23.71 -0.17 -24.13
CA ARG A 103 -23.89 0.89 -23.14
C ARG A 103 -22.70 1.86 -23.23
N PRO A 104 -22.94 3.19 -23.31
CA PRO A 104 -21.86 4.17 -23.31
C PRO A 104 -21.05 3.97 -22.03
N ARG A 105 -19.75 3.70 -22.20
CA ARG A 105 -18.80 3.67 -21.08
C ARG A 105 -18.78 5.06 -20.49
N THR A 106 -19.39 5.26 -19.33
CA THR A 106 -19.16 6.46 -18.53
C THR A 106 -17.67 6.46 -18.20
N THR A 107 -16.93 7.38 -18.80
CA THR A 107 -15.56 7.67 -18.39
C THR A 107 -15.61 8.01 -16.89
N PRO A 108 -14.83 7.32 -16.03
CA PRO A 108 -14.72 7.76 -14.65
C PRO A 108 -14.14 9.18 -14.68
N ARG A 109 -14.91 10.13 -14.12
CA ARG A 109 -14.48 11.51 -13.91
C ARG A 109 -13.13 11.46 -13.18
N LEU A 110 -12.10 12.07 -13.76
CA LEU A 110 -10.86 12.36 -13.01
C LEU A 110 -11.30 13.13 -11.77
N ILE A 111 -10.99 12.58 -10.60
CA ILE A 111 -11.07 13.34 -9.35
C ILE A 111 -9.87 14.29 -9.45
N GLU A 112 -10.12 15.50 -9.94
CA GLU A 112 -9.15 16.60 -9.85
C GLU A 112 -8.80 16.78 -8.38
N GLU A 113 -7.50 16.93 -8.14
CA GLU A 113 -6.83 16.99 -6.86
C GLU A 113 -7.62 17.85 -5.87
N ALA A 114 -8.01 17.26 -4.74
CA ALA A 114 -8.34 18.04 -3.57
C ALA A 114 -7.04 18.76 -3.15
N THR A 115 -6.90 20.02 -3.55
CA THR A 115 -5.94 20.95 -2.95
C THR A 115 -6.16 20.91 -1.45
N ILE A 116 -5.21 20.31 -0.74
CA ILE A 116 -5.09 20.43 0.70
C ILE A 116 -4.69 21.88 0.94
N GLU A 117 -5.60 22.67 1.52
CA GLU A 117 -5.27 23.99 2.03
C GLU A 117 -4.19 23.81 3.10
N GLU A 118 -2.97 24.19 2.73
CA GLU A 118 -1.83 24.31 3.63
C GLU A 118 -2.17 25.43 4.63
N ILE A 119 -2.57 25.04 5.84
CA ILE A 119 -2.69 25.97 6.97
C ILE A 119 -1.29 26.48 7.25
N ASN A 120 -1.01 27.70 6.78
CA ASN A 120 0.15 28.49 7.11
C ASN A 120 0.01 28.96 8.57
N GLU A 121 0.42 28.11 9.52
CA GLU A 121 0.74 28.53 10.88
C GLU A 121 2.16 29.09 10.88
N GLU A 122 2.20 30.41 10.77
CA GLU A 122 3.30 31.30 11.09
C GLU A 122 4.01 30.85 12.38
N SER A 123 5.24 30.35 12.21
CA SER A 123 6.18 30.07 13.30
C SER A 123 7.46 30.85 12.98
N GLU A 124 7.47 32.11 13.37
CA GLU A 124 8.70 32.86 13.60
C GLU A 124 9.58 32.06 14.56
N GLU A 125 10.81 31.71 14.16
CA GLU A 125 11.90 31.54 15.13
C GLU A 125 13.27 31.61 14.42
N GLU A 126 13.84 32.82 14.52
CA GLU A 126 15.23 33.14 14.83
C GLU A 126 16.35 32.60 13.92
N LEU A 127 16.84 33.55 13.12
CA LEU A 127 18.08 33.57 12.39
C LEU A 127 19.28 33.52 13.36
N TYR A 128 19.86 32.34 13.61
CA TYR A 128 21.19 32.27 14.22
C TYR A 128 22.26 32.24 13.14
N ASP A 129 22.75 33.45 12.87
CA ASP A 129 24.05 33.70 12.27
C ASP A 129 25.14 33.27 13.26
N SER A 130 26.01 32.35 12.84
CA SER A 130 27.37 32.27 13.36
C SER A 130 28.20 31.52 12.34
N ASP A 131 28.92 32.31 11.55
CA ASP A 131 30.23 31.96 11.03
C ASP A 131 31.00 31.12 12.07
N LEU A 132 31.44 29.93 11.66
CA LEU A 132 32.56 29.26 12.30
C LEU A 132 33.43 28.62 11.21
N ASP A 133 34.24 29.51 10.65
CA ASP A 133 35.51 29.32 9.98
C ASP A 133 36.12 27.91 9.98
N GLU A 134 36.49 27.49 8.76
CA GLU A 134 37.87 27.16 8.41
C GLU A 134 38.75 26.68 9.59
N LEU A 135 38.95 25.37 9.72
CA LEU A 135 40.30 24.84 9.92
C LEU A 135 40.40 23.43 9.31
N ALA A 136 41.23 23.38 8.27
CA ALA A 136 41.91 22.19 7.80
C ALA A 136 42.59 21.45 8.96
N LEU A 137 42.51 20.11 8.93
CA LEU A 137 43.62 19.16 9.11
C LEU A 137 43.14 17.74 8.78
#